data_AF-A0A4R9JS01-F1
#
_entry.id   AF-A0A4R9JS01-F1
#
_cell.length_a   1.000
_cell.length_b   1.000
_cell.length_c   1.000
_cell.angle_alpha   90.00
_cell.angle_beta   90.00
_cell.angle_gamma   90.00
#
_symmetry.space_group_name_H-M   'P 1'
#
loop_
_entity.id
_entity.type
_entity.pdbx_description
1 polymer ?
#
loop_
_entity_poly.entity_id
_entity_poly.type
_entity_poly.pdbx_seq_one_letter_code
_entity_poly.pdbx_strand_id
1 'polypeptide(L)'
;MYAIYIIISIGLIISCYADTDRQNCRENLSLINDQKNMTLILLISEPNSKTKQPLTQEEKESIATYYAYLDDKANKKKRQCDGDLILKIFSPDAKDFR
;
A
#
# COMPACT_ATOMS: atom_id res chain seq x y z
N MET A 1 -29.73 28.22 13.17
CA MET A 1 -28.60 28.52 12.25
C MET A 1 -27.25 28.07 12.81
N TYR A 2 -26.87 28.41 14.05
CA TYR A 2 -25.57 28.01 14.64
C TYR A 2 -25.32 26.50 14.69
N ALA A 3 -26.33 25.71 15.08
CA ALA A 3 -26.23 24.25 15.11
C ALA A 3 -25.94 23.63 13.73
N ILE A 4 -26.46 24.24 12.65
CA ILE A 4 -26.25 23.77 11.28
C ILE A 4 -24.79 24.00 10.86
N TYR A 5 -24.23 25.18 11.18
CA TYR A 5 -22.81 25.46 10.93
C TYR A 5 -21.89 24.52 11.70
N ILE A 6 -22.21 24.19 12.96
CA ILE A 6 -21.42 23.24 13.76
C ILE A 6 -21.44 21.85 13.11
N ILE A 7 -22.60 21.37 12.66
CA ILE A 7 -22.72 20.07 12.00
C ILE A 7 -21.91 20.03 10.70
N ILE A 8 -21.98 21.09 9.88
CA ILE A 8 -21.22 21.19 8.62
C ILE A 8 -19.70 21.20 8.90
N SER A 9 -19.25 21.98 9.87
CA SER A 9 -17.83 22.06 10.24
C SER A 9 -17.30 20.71 10.74
N ILE A 10 -18.07 19.98 11.56
CA ILE A 10 -17.70 18.64 12.02
C ILE A 10 -17.62 17.67 10.83
N GLY A 11 -18.56 17.73 9.89
CA GLY A 11 -18.56 16.89 8.69
C GLY A 11 -17.34 17.11 7.78
N LEU A 12 -16.93 18.36 7.59
CA LEU A 12 -15.73 18.70 6.81
C LEU A 12 -14.44 18.19 7.47
N ILE A 13 -14.34 18.31 8.79
CA ILE A 13 -13.18 17.84 9.55
C ILE A 13 -13.03 16.31 9.42
N ILE A 14 -14.11 15.56 9.62
CA ILE A 14 -14.11 14.09 9.50
C ILE A 14 -13.69 13.66 8.09
N SER A 15 -14.16 14.36 7.06
CA SER A 15 -13.82 14.07 5.66
C SER A 15 -12.32 14.28 5.38
N CYS A 16 -11.72 15.38 5.87
CA CYS A 16 -10.28 15.65 5.71
C CYS A 16 -9.39 14.62 6.44
N TYR A 17 -9.77 14.18 7.64
CA TYR A 17 -9.02 13.14 8.36
C TYR A 17 -9.11 11.80 7.62
N ALA A 18 -10.30 11.43 7.14
CA ALA A 18 -10.48 10.22 6.34
C ALA A 18 -9.64 10.23 5.06
N ASP A 19 -9.60 11.35 4.32
CA ASP A 19 -8.77 11.48 3.11
C ASP A 19 -7.27 11.41 3.42
N THR A 20 -6.82 12.00 4.52
CA THR A 20 -5.42 11.94 4.96
C THR A 20 -5.01 10.50 5.31
N ASP A 21 -5.83 9.79 6.09
CA ASP A 21 -5.59 8.40 6.43
C ASP A 21 -5.62 7.51 5.18
N ARG A 22 -6.50 7.80 4.22
CA ARG A 22 -6.58 7.10 2.94
C ARG A 22 -5.31 7.26 2.12
N GLN A 23 -4.84 8.50 2.00
CA GLN A 23 -3.65 8.84 1.25
C GLN A 23 -2.42 8.20 1.89
N ASN A 24 -2.28 8.31 3.22
CA ASN A 24 -1.21 7.65 3.96
C ASN A 24 -1.25 6.12 3.81
N CYS A 25 -2.45 5.51 3.77
CA CYS A 25 -2.58 4.08 3.55
C CYS A 25 -2.15 3.67 2.13
N ARG A 26 -2.55 4.44 1.11
CA ARG A 26 -2.17 4.22 -0.30
C ARG A 26 -0.67 4.40 -0.54
N GLU A 27 -0.08 5.48 -0.02
CA GLU A 27 1.34 5.76 -0.18
C GLU A 27 2.22 4.70 0.50
N ASN A 28 1.87 4.28 1.72
CA ASN A 28 2.58 3.20 2.40
C ASN A 28 2.44 1.86 1.68
N LEU A 29 1.24 1.53 1.19
CA LEU A 29 1.02 0.30 0.43
C LEU A 29 1.77 0.31 -0.91
N SER A 30 1.82 1.47 -1.59
CA SER A 30 2.59 1.66 -2.82
C SER A 30 4.07 1.40 -2.57
N LEU A 31 4.64 2.02 -1.53
CA LEU A 31 6.06 1.86 -1.20
C LEU A 31 6.43 0.40 -0.89
N ILE A 32 5.57 -0.34 -0.18
CA ILE A 32 5.80 -1.78 0.09
C ILE A 32 5.72 -2.59 -1.21
N ASN A 33 4.76 -2.28 -2.09
CA ASN A 33 4.64 -2.96 -3.38
C ASN A 33 5.82 -2.65 -4.31
N ASP A 34 6.32 -1.42 -4.32
CA ASP A 34 7.49 -1.05 -5.11
C ASP A 34 8.73 -1.81 -4.64
N GLN A 35 8.95 -1.90 -3.33
CA GLN A 35 10.01 -2.73 -2.74
C GLN A 35 9.85 -4.21 -3.11
N LYS A 36 8.62 -4.73 -3.04
CA LYS A 36 8.32 -6.12 -3.42
C LYS A 36 8.63 -6.38 -4.89
N ASN A 37 8.21 -5.48 -5.77
CA ASN A 37 8.45 -5.57 -7.21
C ASN A 37 9.94 -5.47 -7.54
N MET A 38 10.69 -4.56 -6.92
CA MET A 38 12.14 -4.50 -7.09
C MET A 38 12.83 -5.79 -6.63
N THR A 39 12.37 -6.36 -5.51
CA THR A 39 12.90 -7.62 -4.97
C THR A 39 12.63 -8.78 -5.92
N LEU A 40 11.43 -8.84 -6.52
CA LEU A 40 11.09 -9.82 -7.55
C LEU A 40 11.97 -9.64 -8.80
N ILE A 41 12.19 -8.40 -9.24
CA ILE A 41 13.07 -8.08 -10.37
C ILE A 41 14.49 -8.59 -10.10
N LEU A 42 15.02 -8.42 -8.88
CA LEU A 42 16.34 -8.92 -8.50
C LEU A 42 16.42 -10.46 -8.53
N LEU A 43 15.34 -11.14 -8.13
CA LEU A 43 15.24 -12.61 -8.18
C LEU A 43 15.25 -13.16 -9.61
N ILE A 44 14.54 -12.49 -10.53
CA ILE A 44 14.37 -12.94 -11.92
C ILE A 44 15.43 -12.39 -12.87
N SER A 45 16.15 -11.33 -12.49
CA SER A 45 17.15 -10.72 -13.35
C SER A 45 18.34 -11.68 -13.50
N GLU A 46 18.53 -12.18 -14.71
CA GLU A 46 19.77 -12.89 -15.04
C GLU A 46 20.91 -11.88 -15.16
N PRO A 47 22.12 -12.21 -14.67
CA PRO A 47 23.27 -11.36 -14.87
C PRO A 47 23.56 -11.26 -16.37
N ASN A 48 23.56 -10.03 -16.89
CA ASN A 48 24.09 -9.78 -18.23
C ASN A 48 25.54 -10.28 -18.29
N SER A 49 25.79 -11.23 -19.19
CA SER A 49 26.93 -12.15 -19.28
C SER A 49 28.33 -11.52 -19.43
N LYS A 50 28.48 -10.20 -19.28
CA LYS A 50 29.74 -9.49 -19.50
C LYS A 50 30.46 -9.01 -18.25
N THR A 51 29.82 -8.95 -17.06
CA THR A 51 30.50 -8.35 -15.88
C THR A 51 29.93 -8.66 -14.50
N LYS A 52 28.76 -9.30 -14.37
CA LYS A 52 28.17 -9.60 -13.04
C LYS A 52 28.21 -11.09 -12.75
N GLN A 53 28.79 -11.46 -11.60
CA GLN A 53 28.64 -12.82 -11.07
C GLN A 53 27.15 -13.11 -10.84
N PRO A 54 26.67 -14.33 -11.17
CA PRO A 54 25.33 -14.74 -10.80
C PRO A 54 25.18 -14.73 -9.28
N LEU A 55 23.98 -14.35 -8.81
CA LEU A 55 23.59 -14.54 -7.42
C LEU A 55 23.79 -16.00 -7.03
N THR A 56 24.46 -16.23 -5.91
CA THR A 56 24.58 -17.54 -5.27
C THR A 56 23.21 -18.05 -4.84
N GLN A 57 23.10 -19.36 -4.60
CA GLN A 57 21.85 -19.97 -4.14
C GLN A 57 21.39 -19.38 -2.80
N GLU A 58 22.31 -19.14 -1.87
CA GLU A 58 22.02 -18.52 -0.57
C GLU A 58 21.48 -17.09 -0.71
N GLU A 59 22.05 -16.29 -1.63
CA GLU A 59 21.54 -14.95 -1.90
C GLU A 59 20.14 -14.98 -2.51
N LYS A 60 19.87 -15.90 -3.43
CA LYS A 60 18.51 -16.08 -3.98
C LYS A 60 17.50 -16.48 -2.92
N GLU A 61 17.86 -17.38 -2.02
CA GLU A 61 17.01 -17.82 -0.91
C GLU A 61 16.74 -16.68 0.09
N SER A 62 17.75 -15.87 0.38
CA SER A 62 17.61 -14.67 1.22
C SER A 62 16.67 -13.63 0.58
N ILE A 63 16.86 -13.34 -0.72
CA ILE A 63 16.00 -12.39 -1.46
C ILE A 63 14.57 -12.94 -1.58
N ALA A 64 14.38 -14.24 -1.79
CA ALA A 64 13.06 -14.89 -1.81
C ALA A 64 12.35 -14.81 -0.46
N THR A 65 13.09 -15.00 0.64
CA THR A 65 12.55 -14.86 2.00
C THR A 65 12.13 -13.41 2.26
N TYR A 66 12.95 -12.45 1.84
CA TYR A 66 12.63 -11.04 1.95
C TYR A 66 11.41 -10.65 1.09
N TYR A 67 11.29 -11.21 -0.10
CA TYR A 67 10.09 -11.06 -0.94
C TYR A 67 8.83 -11.57 -0.23
N ALA A 68 8.88 -12.77 0.36
CA ALA A 68 7.75 -13.35 1.10
C ALA A 68 7.34 -12.48 2.30
N TYR A 69 8.31 -11.91 3.02
CA TYR A 69 8.06 -10.94 4.09
C TYR A 69 7.35 -9.68 3.57
N LEU A 70 7.81 -9.11 2.45
CA LEU A 70 7.19 -7.93 1.84
C LEU A 70 5.77 -8.22 1.33
N ASP A 71 5.53 -9.43 0.80
CA ASP A 71 4.20 -9.83 0.34
C ASP A 71 3.20 -9.95 1.50
N ASP A 72 3.57 -10.61 2.60
CA ASP A 72 2.74 -10.67 3.81
C ASP A 72 2.48 -9.27 4.39
N LYS A 73 3.52 -8.41 4.42
CA LYS A 73 3.40 -7.02 4.88
C LYS A 73 2.44 -6.21 4.00
N ALA A 74 2.52 -6.34 2.67
CA ALA A 74 1.61 -5.70 1.73
C ALA A 74 0.16 -6.17 1.94
N ASN A 75 -0.05 -7.48 2.10
CA ASN A 75 -1.37 -8.07 2.31
C ASN A 75 -1.98 -7.63 3.65
N LYS A 76 -1.20 -7.58 4.73
CA LYS A 76 -1.64 -7.05 6.03
C LYS A 76 -2.03 -5.58 5.92
N LYS A 77 -1.20 -4.76 5.26
CA LYS A 77 -1.47 -3.32 5.10
C LYS A 77 -2.71 -3.08 4.23
N LYS A 78 -2.87 -3.83 3.14
CA LYS A 78 -4.08 -3.80 2.31
C LYS A 78 -5.34 -4.12 3.12
N ARG A 79 -5.32 -5.18 3.94
CA ARG A 79 -6.44 -5.51 4.84
C ARG A 79 -6.74 -4.41 5.85
N GLN A 80 -5.73 -3.72 6.36
CA GLN A 80 -5.92 -2.55 7.23
C GLN A 80 -6.57 -1.38 6.48
N CYS A 81 -6.11 -1.07 5.26
CA CYS A 81 -6.72 -0.04 4.43
C CYS A 81 -8.18 -0.38 4.04
N ASP A 82 -8.46 -1.65 3.73
CA ASP A 82 -9.79 -2.13 3.31
C ASP A 82 -10.76 -2.35 4.50
N GLY A 83 -10.22 -2.58 5.69
CA GLY A 83 -10.96 -2.84 6.92
C GLY A 83 -11.47 -1.58 7.62
N ASP A 84 -10.95 -0.41 7.26
CA ASP A 84 -11.36 0.85 7.84
C ASP A 84 -12.69 1.32 7.24
N LEU A 85 -13.77 1.15 8.01
CA LEU A 85 -15.15 1.50 7.62
C LEU A 85 -15.27 2.97 7.20
N ILE A 86 -14.47 3.86 7.80
CA ILE A 86 -14.43 5.28 7.44
C ILE A 86 -13.86 5.44 6.03
N LEU A 87 -12.74 4.78 5.71
CA LEU A 87 -12.13 4.82 4.38
C LEU A 87 -13.04 4.23 3.29
N LYS A 88 -13.88 3.25 3.63
CA LYS A 88 -14.91 2.69 2.72
C LYS A 88 -16.04 3.66 2.43
N ILE A 89 -16.59 4.32 3.46
CA ILE A 89 -17.70 5.28 3.31
C ILE A 89 -17.28 6.49 2.47
N PHE A 90 -16.03 6.94 2.65
CA PHE A 90 -15.46 8.05 1.88
C PHE A 90 -14.68 7.60 0.64
N SER A 91 -14.77 6.32 0.25
CA SER A 91 -14.14 5.85 -0.99
C SER A 91 -14.93 6.38 -2.21
N PRO A 92 -14.32 7.03 -3.20
CA PRO A 92 -14.93 7.35 -4.50
C PRO A 92 -15.50 6.11 -5.19
N ASP A 93 -14.98 4.90 -4.92
CA ASP A 93 -15.55 3.65 -5.46
C ASP A 93 -16.94 3.33 -4.87
N ALA A 94 -17.30 3.88 -3.70
CA ALA A 94 -18.64 3.76 -3.12
C ALA A 94 -19.67 4.68 -3.80
N LYS A 95 -19.23 5.56 -4.71
CA LYS A 95 -20.11 6.38 -5.55
C LYS A 95 -20.41 5.73 -6.91
N ASP A 96 -19.79 4.60 -7.24
CA ASP A 96 -20.22 3.76 -8.36
C ASP A 96 -21.46 2.94 -7.93
N PHE A 97 -22.57 3.64 -7.71
CA PHE A 97 -23.89 3.01 -7.79
C PHE A 97 -24.22 2.83 -9.28
N ARG A 98 -23.95 1.64 -9.81
CA ARG A 98 -24.53 1.16 -11.07
C ARG A 98 -25.83 0.42 -10.79
#